data_AF-A0A9C8WGI8-F1
#
_entry.id   AF-A0A9C8WGI8-F1
#
_cell.length_a   1.000
_cell.length_b   1.000
_cell.length_c   1.000
_cell.angle_alpha   90.00
_cell.angle_beta   90.00
_cell.angle_gamma   90.00
#
_symmetry.space_group_name_H-M   'P 1'
#
loop_
_entity.id
_entity.type
_entity.pdbx_description
1 polymer ?
#
loop_
_entity_poly.entity_id
_entity_poly.type
_entity_poly.pdbx_seq_one_letter_code
_entity_poly.pdbx_strand_id
1 'polypeptide(L)'
;MLDSKALPRLKSRKDIAEFLATSLVFLYLLAALVAFALLPLNAARWKRTPFLGAFVEPTMMFNDSGPAGAVSWNAHEMGLKLGYQLLRVADEPVNNASDIRRVLSQFQPGDTVSIGVRTPDGSLQTYWVPLQQFPVFDWVAYFLLPYLIGLIYLGAAVWVFLLRRGSPDGRAFTVIGVSVAVMLGALFDVYTSHTFTPLWSLAVPMAGAGLFSLGFYFPAGVSWARRRPWLTWAGYVTALLLAAYSYVALFSLANPLAYVRAWQLSYLFAGGMVLVFLFLMTTQRLQAESPI
;
A
#
# COMPACT_ATOMS: atom_id res chain seq x y z
N MET A 1 34.67 25.43 -10.25
CA MET A 1 33.47 26.24 -10.58
C MET A 1 32.25 25.39 -10.28
N LEU A 2 31.82 25.41 -9.02
CA LEU A 2 30.55 24.79 -8.62
C LEU A 2 29.47 25.80 -8.99
N ASP A 3 28.82 25.55 -10.11
CA ASP A 3 27.65 26.31 -10.53
C ASP A 3 26.57 26.06 -9.49
N SER A 4 26.44 26.99 -8.52
CA SER A 4 25.42 26.92 -7.50
C SER A 4 24.09 27.01 -8.22
N LYS A 5 23.43 25.86 -8.41
CA LYS A 5 22.04 25.78 -8.86
C LYS A 5 21.21 26.58 -7.86
N ALA A 6 21.08 27.87 -8.12
CA ALA A 6 20.32 28.79 -7.32
C ALA A 6 18.91 28.22 -7.18
N LEU A 7 18.44 28.13 -5.95
CA LEU A 7 17.05 27.79 -5.66
C LEU A 7 16.15 28.61 -6.61
N PRO A 8 15.14 27.99 -7.24
CA PRO A 8 14.31 28.68 -8.22
C PRO A 8 13.74 29.95 -7.60
N ARG A 9 13.89 31.09 -8.28
CA ARG A 9 13.27 32.35 -7.85
C ARG A 9 11.76 32.24 -8.02
N LEU A 10 11.06 31.84 -6.97
CA LEU A 10 9.60 31.74 -6.92
C LEU A 10 9.00 33.15 -6.90
N LYS A 11 8.54 33.64 -8.06
CA LYS A 11 8.05 35.04 -8.21
C LYS A 11 6.54 35.13 -8.23
N SER A 12 5.83 34.08 -8.62
CA SER A 12 4.37 34.06 -8.73
C SER A 12 3.74 32.93 -7.91
N ARG A 13 2.43 33.07 -7.60
CA ARG A 13 1.64 32.00 -6.96
C ARG A 13 1.66 30.69 -7.78
N LYS A 14 1.76 30.79 -9.11
CA LYS A 14 1.83 29.65 -10.02
C LYS A 14 3.15 28.90 -9.86
N ASP A 15 4.28 29.63 -9.79
CA ASP A 15 5.61 29.03 -9.60
C ASP A 15 5.69 28.29 -8.26
N ILE A 16 5.11 28.88 -7.20
CA ILE A 16 5.03 28.26 -5.87
C ILE A 16 4.22 26.96 -5.94
N ALA A 17 3.06 26.97 -6.59
CA ALA A 17 2.21 25.78 -6.71
C ALA A 17 2.88 24.65 -7.52
N GLU A 18 3.58 24.99 -8.60
CA GLU A 18 4.32 24.02 -9.42
C GLU A 18 5.51 23.43 -8.67
N PHE A 19 6.25 24.26 -7.94
CA PHE A 19 7.33 23.81 -7.06
C PHE A 19 6.80 22.87 -5.98
N LEU A 20 5.74 23.28 -5.27
CA LEU A 20 5.11 22.46 -4.23
C LEU A 20 4.64 21.10 -4.77
N ALA A 21 3.92 21.09 -5.90
CA ALA A 21 3.46 19.85 -6.52
C ALA A 21 4.63 18.92 -6.88
N THR A 22 5.69 19.48 -7.45
CA THR A 22 6.88 18.71 -7.84
C THR A 22 7.60 18.16 -6.61
N SER A 23 7.75 18.96 -5.55
CA SER A 23 8.36 18.55 -4.29
C SER A 23 7.56 17.45 -3.58
N LEU A 24 6.23 17.56 -3.55
CA LEU A 24 5.37 16.52 -2.95
C LEU A 24 5.48 15.18 -3.69
N VAL A 25 5.47 15.21 -5.03
CA VAL A 25 5.66 13.98 -5.82
C VAL A 25 7.07 13.42 -5.62
N PHE A 26 8.09 14.27 -5.52
CA PHE A 26 9.45 13.84 -5.20
C PHE A 26 9.54 13.16 -3.83
N LEU A 27 8.93 13.74 -2.80
CA LEU A 27 8.89 13.16 -1.45
C LEU A 27 8.17 11.81 -1.44
N TYR A 28 7.07 11.69 -2.17
CA TYR A 28 6.35 10.42 -2.29
C TYR A 28 7.18 9.36 -3.01
N LEU A 29 7.84 9.73 -4.11
CA LEU A 29 8.78 8.87 -4.83
C LEU A 29 9.97 8.45 -3.94
N LEU A 30 10.53 9.37 -3.16
CA LEU A 30 11.63 9.09 -2.24
C LEU A 30 11.20 8.11 -1.15
N ALA A 31 10.00 8.29 -0.57
CA ALA A 31 9.45 7.36 0.41
C ALA A 31 9.32 5.94 -0.17
N ALA A 32 8.85 5.82 -1.43
CA ALA A 32 8.79 4.53 -2.12
C ALA A 32 10.18 3.92 -2.39
N LEU A 33 11.16 4.71 -2.81
CA LEU A 33 12.54 4.24 -3.01
C LEU A 33 13.14 3.70 -1.70
N VAL A 34 12.94 4.41 -0.59
CA VAL A 34 13.36 3.96 0.74
C VAL A 34 12.66 2.66 1.12
N ALA A 35 11.34 2.57 0.90
CA ALA A 35 10.59 1.35 1.16
C ALA A 35 11.14 0.16 0.35
N PHE A 36 11.37 0.32 -0.95
CA PHE A 36 11.92 -0.74 -1.80
C PHE A 36 13.33 -1.18 -1.39
N ALA A 37 14.15 -0.30 -0.84
CA ALA A 37 15.44 -0.69 -0.27
C ALA A 37 15.30 -1.54 1.01
N LEU A 38 14.28 -1.27 1.83
CA LEU A 38 14.09 -1.90 3.14
C LEU A 38 13.19 -3.14 3.11
N LEU A 39 12.29 -3.25 2.13
CA LEU A 39 11.35 -4.37 1.98
C LEU A 39 12.06 -5.75 1.92
N PRO A 40 13.13 -5.96 1.14
CA PRO A 40 13.88 -7.22 1.15
C PRO A 40 14.51 -7.55 2.51
N LEU A 41 14.95 -6.53 3.27
CA LEU A 41 15.52 -6.72 4.60
C LEU A 41 14.45 -7.18 5.58
N ASN A 42 13.27 -6.56 5.55
CA ASN A 42 12.12 -6.97 6.36
C ASN A 42 11.68 -8.39 6.02
N ALA A 43 11.52 -8.70 4.73
CA ALA A 43 11.12 -10.02 4.26
C ALA A 43 12.12 -11.11 4.67
N ALA A 44 13.42 -10.85 4.55
CA ALA A 44 14.47 -11.79 4.97
C ALA A 44 14.49 -12.02 6.49
N ARG A 45 14.29 -10.95 7.29
CA ARG A 45 14.19 -11.07 8.75
C ARG A 45 12.95 -11.87 9.16
N TRP A 46 11.81 -11.61 8.55
CA TRP A 46 10.57 -12.33 8.84
C TRP A 46 10.67 -13.81 8.43
N LYS A 47 11.23 -14.12 7.26
CA LYS A 47 11.41 -15.50 6.76
C LYS A 47 12.23 -16.41 7.68
N ARG A 48 13.13 -15.85 8.51
CA ARG A 48 13.93 -16.59 9.50
C ARG A 48 13.13 -16.97 10.76
N THR A 49 11.97 -16.37 10.95
CA THR A 49 11.09 -16.63 12.09
C THR A 49 10.20 -17.83 11.73
N PRO A 50 9.98 -18.78 12.65
CA PRO A 50 9.00 -19.84 12.45
C PRO A 50 7.61 -19.26 12.14
N PHE A 51 6.90 -19.92 11.24
CA PHE A 51 5.60 -19.49 10.73
C PHE A 51 4.46 -20.25 11.43
N LEU A 52 3.43 -19.53 11.87
CA LEU A 52 2.23 -20.11 12.48
C LEU A 52 1.33 -20.84 11.46
N GLY A 53 1.54 -20.67 10.17
CA GLY A 53 0.60 -21.21 9.18
C GLY A 53 -0.63 -20.32 8.99
N ALA A 54 -0.54 -19.02 9.24
CA ALA A 54 -1.52 -18.01 8.81
C ALA A 54 -0.89 -16.61 8.93
N PHE A 55 -1.34 -15.67 8.10
CA PHE A 55 -0.95 -14.27 8.25
C PHE A 55 -1.85 -13.54 9.24
N VAL A 56 -1.28 -12.50 9.85
CA VAL A 56 -2.01 -11.55 10.69
C VAL A 56 -1.76 -10.13 10.20
N GLU A 57 -2.79 -9.30 10.33
CA GLU A 57 -2.79 -7.88 9.96
C GLU A 57 -2.40 -7.00 11.16
N PRO A 58 -2.20 -5.67 11.01
CA PRO A 58 -1.63 -4.81 12.06
C PRO A 58 -2.34 -4.83 13.42
N THR A 59 -3.64 -5.13 13.44
CA THR A 59 -4.45 -5.26 14.66
C THR A 59 -4.50 -6.69 15.21
N MET A 60 -3.58 -7.54 14.76
CA MET A 60 -3.46 -8.98 15.07
C MET A 60 -4.66 -9.81 14.59
N MET A 61 -5.46 -9.28 13.67
CA MET A 61 -6.52 -10.04 13.00
C MET A 61 -5.90 -11.02 12.02
N PHE A 62 -6.31 -12.27 12.06
CA PHE A 62 -6.02 -13.20 10.96
C PHE A 62 -6.66 -12.67 9.67
N ASN A 63 -6.08 -13.01 8.52
CA ASN A 63 -6.66 -12.70 7.22
C ASN A 63 -7.04 -13.97 6.45
N ASP A 64 -7.67 -13.80 5.29
CA ASP A 64 -8.14 -14.90 4.44
C ASP A 64 -7.10 -15.35 3.41
N SER A 65 -5.83 -14.97 3.58
CA SER A 65 -4.76 -15.46 2.71
C SER A 65 -4.48 -16.93 2.98
N GLY A 66 -4.30 -17.71 1.92
CA GLY A 66 -3.99 -19.13 1.98
C GLY A 66 -2.70 -19.50 1.24
N PRO A 67 -2.31 -20.77 1.29
CA PRO A 67 -1.19 -21.27 0.52
C PRO A 67 -1.43 -21.04 -0.98
N ALA A 68 -0.41 -20.52 -1.67
CA ALA A 68 -0.39 -20.44 -3.12
C ALA A 68 0.03 -21.76 -3.77
N GLY A 69 0.68 -22.66 -3.01
CA GLY A 69 1.15 -23.96 -3.45
C GLY A 69 0.47 -25.15 -2.76
N ALA A 70 1.07 -26.34 -2.90
CA ALA A 70 0.55 -27.59 -2.35
C ALA A 70 0.82 -27.78 -0.84
N VAL A 71 1.72 -27.00 -0.26
CA VAL A 71 2.05 -27.08 1.18
C VAL A 71 1.00 -26.29 1.95
N SER A 72 0.30 -26.96 2.86
CA SER A 72 -0.72 -26.33 3.67
C SER A 72 -0.14 -25.45 4.79
N TRP A 73 -1.03 -24.66 5.37
CA TRP A 73 -0.74 -23.65 6.37
C TRP A 73 -1.47 -24.05 7.67
N ASN A 74 -0.71 -24.47 8.69
CA ASN A 74 -1.23 -25.17 9.87
C ASN A 74 -2.37 -24.41 10.59
N ALA A 75 -2.19 -23.12 10.93
CA ALA A 75 -3.25 -22.32 11.56
C ALA A 75 -4.46 -22.10 10.62
N HIS A 76 -4.24 -21.89 9.33
CA HIS A 76 -5.30 -21.73 8.34
C HIS A 76 -6.15 -23.01 8.19
N GLU A 77 -5.55 -24.20 8.25
CA GLU A 77 -6.27 -25.49 8.26
C GLU A 77 -7.14 -25.69 9.51
N MET A 78 -6.74 -25.09 10.64
CA MET A 78 -7.55 -25.06 11.86
C MET A 78 -8.73 -24.09 11.79
N GLY A 79 -8.92 -23.40 10.66
CA GLY A 79 -10.03 -22.46 10.45
C GLY A 79 -9.77 -21.05 10.99
N LEU A 80 -8.53 -20.74 11.39
CA LEU A 80 -8.14 -19.39 11.83
C LEU A 80 -8.05 -18.46 10.62
N LYS A 81 -9.09 -17.66 10.44
CA LYS A 81 -9.34 -16.80 9.27
C LYS A 81 -9.79 -15.40 9.71
N LEU A 82 -10.17 -14.55 8.75
CA LEU A 82 -10.68 -13.22 9.06
C LEU A 82 -11.81 -13.27 10.11
N GLY A 83 -11.71 -12.38 11.10
CA GLY A 83 -12.61 -12.33 12.25
C GLY A 83 -12.02 -12.91 13.54
N TYR A 84 -10.99 -13.77 13.44
CA TYR A 84 -10.21 -14.18 14.60
C TYR A 84 -9.11 -13.16 14.89
N GLN A 85 -8.87 -12.85 16.16
CA GLN A 85 -7.81 -11.95 16.60
C GLN A 85 -6.81 -12.71 17.47
N LEU A 86 -5.54 -12.71 17.07
CA LEU A 86 -4.45 -13.23 17.89
C LEU A 86 -4.18 -12.29 19.07
N LEU A 87 -4.15 -12.85 20.28
CA LEU A 87 -3.90 -12.10 21.52
C LEU A 87 -2.63 -12.56 22.23
N ARG A 88 -2.31 -13.86 22.16
CA ARG A 88 -1.16 -14.45 22.84
C ARG A 88 -0.48 -15.51 21.98
N VAL A 89 0.82 -15.65 22.14
CA VAL A 89 1.64 -16.74 21.57
C VAL A 89 2.53 -17.25 22.70
N ALA A 90 2.55 -18.57 22.93
CA ALA A 90 3.31 -19.21 24.01
C ALA A 90 3.09 -18.51 25.37
N ASP A 91 1.83 -18.26 25.72
CA ASP A 91 1.39 -17.51 26.90
C ASP A 91 1.87 -16.04 27.00
N GLU A 92 2.63 -15.52 26.05
CA GLU A 92 3.01 -14.11 26.00
C GLU A 92 1.98 -13.27 25.22
N PRO A 93 1.56 -12.09 25.72
CA PRO A 93 0.70 -11.19 24.96
C PRO A 93 1.42 -10.63 23.73
N VAL A 94 0.71 -10.57 22.61
CA VAL A 94 1.21 -10.00 21.35
C VAL A 94 0.26 -8.92 20.85
N ASN A 95 0.79 -7.73 20.58
CA ASN A 95 0.00 -6.58 20.12
C ASN A 95 0.42 -6.09 18.73
N ASN A 96 1.52 -6.62 18.20
CA ASN A 96 2.07 -6.23 16.91
C ASN A 96 2.99 -7.34 16.35
N ALA A 97 3.38 -7.21 15.08
CA ALA A 97 4.27 -8.15 14.40
C ALA A 97 5.65 -8.32 15.08
N SER A 98 6.15 -7.28 15.77
CA SER A 98 7.44 -7.36 16.44
C SER A 98 7.38 -8.23 17.70
N ASP A 99 6.25 -8.23 18.42
CA ASP A 99 5.99 -9.13 19.55
C ASP A 99 5.95 -10.58 19.08
N ILE A 100 5.19 -10.86 18.02
CA ILE A 100 5.11 -12.20 17.41
C ILE A 100 6.50 -12.69 17.05
N ARG A 101 7.29 -11.87 16.34
CA ARG A 101 8.66 -12.24 15.95
C ARG A 101 9.54 -12.50 17.16
N ARG A 102 9.47 -11.65 18.19
CA ARG A 102 10.25 -11.78 19.43
C ARG A 102 9.96 -13.12 20.11
N VAL A 103 8.68 -13.48 20.26
CA VAL A 103 8.26 -14.75 20.88
C VAL A 103 8.67 -15.93 20.00
N LEU A 104 8.28 -15.93 18.73
CA LEU A 104 8.51 -17.07 17.83
C LEU A 104 10.00 -17.32 17.52
N SER A 105 10.86 -16.30 17.66
CA SER A 105 12.32 -16.47 17.47
C SER A 105 12.99 -17.40 18.49
N GLN A 106 12.30 -17.75 19.57
CA GLN A 106 12.76 -18.69 20.59
C GLN A 106 12.51 -20.15 20.22
N PHE A 107 11.72 -20.38 19.16
CA PHE A 107 11.26 -21.71 18.75
C PHE A 107 11.84 -22.11 17.39
N GLN A 108 11.66 -23.38 17.04
CA GLN A 108 12.05 -23.95 15.75
C GLN A 108 10.83 -24.45 14.98
N PRO A 109 10.90 -24.51 13.63
CA PRO A 109 9.91 -25.23 12.85
C PRO A 109 9.77 -26.67 13.34
N GLY A 110 8.53 -27.13 13.56
CA GLY A 110 8.20 -28.41 14.17
C GLY A 110 7.73 -28.29 15.63
N ASP A 111 8.15 -27.26 16.36
CA ASP A 111 7.68 -27.02 17.72
C ASP A 111 6.19 -26.67 17.71
N THR A 112 5.45 -27.12 18.73
CA THR A 112 4.04 -26.76 18.89
C THR A 112 3.90 -25.66 19.93
N VAL A 113 3.24 -24.56 19.56
CA VAL A 113 3.01 -23.42 20.46
C VAL A 113 1.53 -23.22 20.72
N SER A 114 1.18 -22.79 21.93
CA SER A 114 -0.17 -22.32 22.24
C SER A 114 -0.37 -20.92 21.66
N ILE A 115 -1.52 -20.68 21.03
CA ILE A 115 -1.97 -19.33 20.68
C ILE A 115 -3.32 -19.07 21.34
N GLY A 116 -3.44 -17.90 21.97
CA GLY A 116 -4.69 -17.41 22.51
C GLY A 116 -5.35 -16.49 21.51
N VAL A 117 -6.58 -16.77 21.11
CA VAL A 117 -7.32 -16.00 20.12
C VAL A 117 -8.68 -15.55 20.65
N ARG A 118 -9.12 -14.39 20.19
CA ARG A 118 -10.52 -13.97 20.28
C ARG A 118 -11.24 -14.40 19.01
N THR A 119 -12.32 -15.14 19.16
CA THR A 119 -13.16 -15.61 18.06
C THR A 119 -14.14 -14.52 17.59
N PRO A 120 -14.79 -14.68 16.41
CA PRO A 120 -15.74 -13.68 15.90
C PRO A 120 -16.94 -13.39 16.82
N ASP A 121 -17.36 -14.36 17.65
CA ASP A 121 -18.40 -14.22 18.68
C ASP A 121 -17.88 -13.63 20.00
N GLY A 122 -16.58 -13.31 20.08
CA GLY A 122 -15.95 -12.66 21.23
C GLY A 122 -15.42 -13.62 22.29
N SER A 123 -15.60 -14.94 22.13
CA SER A 123 -15.05 -15.95 23.03
C SER A 123 -13.52 -15.98 22.97
N LEU A 124 -12.88 -16.41 24.07
CA LEU A 124 -11.44 -16.64 24.10
C LEU A 124 -11.19 -18.14 23.95
N GLN A 125 -10.38 -18.51 22.97
CA GLN A 125 -10.02 -19.89 22.69
C GLN A 125 -8.51 -20.05 22.56
N THR A 126 -8.02 -21.24 22.88
CA THR A 126 -6.60 -21.59 22.78
C THR A 126 -6.42 -22.70 21.75
N TYR A 127 -5.49 -22.49 20.82
CA TYR A 127 -5.12 -23.46 19.79
C TYR A 127 -3.67 -23.88 19.97
N TRP A 128 -3.37 -25.15 19.68
CA TRP A 128 -2.01 -25.68 19.69
C TRP A 128 -1.54 -25.84 18.26
N VAL A 129 -0.67 -24.94 17.81
CA VAL A 129 -0.29 -24.82 16.40
C VAL A 129 1.15 -25.31 16.22
N PRO A 130 1.39 -26.34 15.39
CA PRO A 130 2.73 -26.72 15.00
C PRO A 130 3.32 -25.63 14.11
N LEU A 131 4.51 -25.14 14.46
CA LEU A 131 5.24 -24.15 13.69
C LEU A 131 5.82 -24.79 12.44
N GLN A 132 5.84 -24.05 11.34
CA GLN A 132 6.41 -24.50 10.07
C GLN A 132 7.40 -23.49 9.52
N GLN A 133 8.18 -23.88 8.51
CA GLN A 133 8.88 -22.90 7.69
C GLN A 133 7.90 -22.29 6.70
N PHE A 134 8.06 -21.01 6.40
CA PHE A 134 7.27 -20.38 5.35
C PHE A 134 7.63 -21.00 4.00
N PRO A 135 6.68 -21.62 3.27
CA PRO A 135 7.02 -22.39 2.08
C PRO A 135 7.65 -21.52 0.98
N VAL A 136 8.61 -22.10 0.25
CA VAL A 136 9.38 -21.35 -0.77
C VAL A 136 8.47 -20.84 -1.89
N PHE A 137 7.49 -21.63 -2.31
CA PHE A 137 6.55 -21.22 -3.36
C PHE A 137 5.68 -20.04 -2.91
N ASP A 138 5.20 -20.06 -1.66
CA ASP A 138 4.46 -18.94 -1.08
C ASP A 138 5.34 -17.69 -0.98
N TRP A 139 6.62 -17.85 -0.64
CA TRP A 139 7.56 -16.73 -0.65
C TRP A 139 7.76 -16.13 -2.05
N VAL A 140 7.78 -16.95 -3.10
CA VAL A 140 7.84 -16.43 -4.48
C VAL A 140 6.54 -15.70 -4.82
N ALA A 141 5.39 -16.29 -4.50
CA ALA A 141 4.08 -15.75 -4.84
C ALA A 141 3.73 -14.45 -4.09
N TYR A 142 3.98 -14.40 -2.79
CA TYR A 142 3.60 -13.26 -1.95
C TYR A 142 4.67 -12.16 -1.88
N PHE A 143 5.95 -12.49 -2.06
CA PHE A 143 7.04 -11.51 -1.99
C PHE A 143 7.73 -11.29 -3.33
N LEU A 144 8.42 -12.30 -3.88
CA LEU A 144 9.35 -12.07 -4.99
C LEU A 144 8.66 -11.54 -6.24
N LEU A 145 7.58 -12.17 -6.68
CA LEU A 145 6.88 -11.79 -7.90
C LEU A 145 6.24 -10.39 -7.78
N PRO A 146 5.44 -10.06 -6.73
CA PRO A 146 4.92 -8.72 -6.53
C PRO A 146 6.02 -7.66 -6.40
N TYR A 147 7.11 -7.97 -5.71
CA TYR A 147 8.24 -7.06 -5.55
C TYR A 147 8.92 -6.72 -6.88
N LEU A 148 9.21 -7.71 -7.73
CA LEU A 148 9.83 -7.49 -9.04
C LEU A 148 8.92 -6.69 -9.97
N ILE A 149 7.62 -6.99 -10.00
CA ILE A 149 6.65 -6.21 -10.79
C ILE A 149 6.58 -4.77 -10.26
N GLY A 150 6.51 -4.60 -8.93
CA GLY A 150 6.56 -3.29 -8.30
C GLY A 150 7.81 -2.49 -8.67
N LEU A 151 8.97 -3.15 -8.78
CA LEU A 151 10.23 -2.52 -9.17
C LEU A 151 10.20 -2.00 -10.63
N ILE A 152 9.52 -2.70 -11.53
CA ILE A 152 9.29 -2.24 -12.92
C ILE A 152 8.45 -0.96 -12.91
N TYR A 153 7.35 -0.93 -12.14
CA TYR A 153 6.53 0.27 -12.00
C TYR A 153 7.29 1.43 -11.35
N LEU A 154 8.12 1.15 -10.34
CA LEU A 154 8.95 2.17 -9.69
C LEU A 154 9.99 2.73 -10.66
N GLY A 155 10.65 1.87 -11.43
CA GLY A 155 11.61 2.28 -12.47
C GLY A 155 10.94 3.18 -13.52
N ALA A 156 9.75 2.81 -13.99
CA ALA A 156 8.96 3.63 -14.90
C ALA A 156 8.55 4.98 -14.28
N ALA A 157 8.15 4.98 -13.00
CA ALA A 157 7.78 6.20 -12.29
C ALA A 157 8.97 7.17 -12.10
N VAL A 158 10.15 6.64 -11.73
CA VAL A 158 11.41 7.39 -11.67
C VAL A 158 11.73 7.98 -13.04
N TRP A 159 11.69 7.15 -14.09
CA TRP A 159 11.99 7.57 -15.45
C TRP A 159 11.10 8.73 -15.91
N VAL A 160 9.77 8.58 -15.75
CA VAL A 160 8.81 9.62 -16.10
C VAL A 160 8.98 10.87 -15.25
N PHE A 161 9.26 10.72 -13.94
CA PHE A 161 9.52 11.88 -13.09
C PHE A 161 10.74 12.67 -13.57
N LEU A 162 11.85 12.00 -13.89
CA LEU A 162 13.06 12.67 -14.34
C LEU A 162 12.84 13.44 -15.66
N LEU A 163 12.10 12.85 -16.61
CA LEU A 163 11.86 13.46 -17.92
C LEU A 163 10.73 14.50 -17.91
N ARG A 164 9.69 14.30 -17.08
CA ARG A 164 8.42 15.03 -17.17
C ARG A 164 7.94 15.66 -15.85
N ARG A 165 8.79 15.78 -14.82
CA ARG A 165 8.43 16.45 -13.54
C ARG A 165 7.87 17.87 -13.69
N GLY A 166 8.27 18.59 -14.75
CA GLY A 166 7.76 19.94 -15.04
C GLY A 166 6.30 19.95 -15.47
N SER A 167 5.80 18.87 -16.07
CA SER A 167 4.44 18.82 -16.61
C SER A 167 3.44 18.18 -15.61
N PRO A 168 2.21 18.71 -15.47
CA PRO A 168 1.21 18.16 -14.55
C PRO A 168 0.83 16.70 -14.83
N ASP A 169 0.79 16.30 -16.10
CA ASP A 169 0.49 14.94 -16.53
C ASP A 169 1.64 13.97 -16.19
N GLY A 170 2.89 14.41 -16.33
CA GLY A 170 4.07 13.66 -15.91
C GLY A 170 4.05 13.38 -14.41
N ARG A 171 3.70 14.39 -13.60
CA ARG A 171 3.53 14.23 -12.14
C ARG A 171 2.40 13.28 -11.77
N ALA A 172 1.24 13.38 -12.42
CA ALA A 172 0.11 12.47 -12.18
C ALA A 172 0.48 11.02 -12.53
N PHE A 173 1.16 10.80 -13.66
CA PHE A 173 1.66 9.48 -14.05
C PHE A 173 2.66 8.93 -13.03
N THR A 174 3.60 9.76 -12.56
CA THR A 174 4.53 9.35 -11.49
C THR A 174 3.78 8.93 -10.23
N VAL A 175 2.76 9.67 -9.78
CA VAL A 175 1.98 9.27 -8.61
C VAL A 175 1.32 7.90 -8.80
N ILE A 176 0.69 7.66 -9.95
CA ILE A 176 0.08 6.35 -10.26
C ILE A 176 1.15 5.26 -10.24
N GLY A 177 2.27 5.45 -10.93
CA GLY A 177 3.35 4.46 -11.00
C GLY A 177 3.94 4.15 -9.62
N VAL A 178 4.20 5.16 -8.81
CA VAL A 178 4.64 4.99 -7.41
C VAL A 178 3.60 4.25 -6.59
N SER A 179 2.32 4.60 -6.73
CA SER A 179 1.23 3.97 -5.98
C SER A 179 1.12 2.48 -6.29
N VAL A 180 1.12 2.12 -7.58
CA VAL A 180 1.11 0.71 -8.02
C VAL A 180 2.35 -0.03 -7.56
N ALA A 181 3.53 0.60 -7.65
CA ALA A 181 4.78 0.03 -7.17
C ALA A 181 4.71 -0.29 -5.66
N VAL A 182 4.27 0.65 -4.84
CA VAL A 182 4.10 0.45 -3.40
C VAL A 182 3.05 -0.61 -3.10
N MET A 183 1.91 -0.59 -3.79
CA MET A 183 0.82 -1.57 -3.59
C MET A 183 1.30 -3.01 -3.80
N LEU A 184 2.13 -3.23 -4.82
CA LEU A 184 2.70 -4.54 -5.13
C LEU A 184 3.90 -4.89 -4.25
N GLY A 185 4.86 -3.98 -4.13
CA GLY A 185 6.12 -4.21 -3.43
C GLY A 185 5.96 -4.38 -1.92
N ALA A 186 5.04 -3.63 -1.30
CA ALA A 186 4.78 -3.72 0.13
C ALA A 186 3.73 -4.77 0.50
N LEU A 187 3.18 -5.54 -0.45
CA LEU A 187 2.14 -6.54 -0.20
C LEU A 187 2.55 -7.55 0.88
N PHE A 188 3.76 -8.10 0.79
CA PHE A 188 4.27 -9.02 1.80
C PHE A 188 4.43 -8.36 3.16
N ASP A 189 4.88 -7.10 3.21
CA ASP A 189 5.06 -6.35 4.46
C ASP A 189 3.72 -6.10 5.17
N VAL A 190 2.66 -5.81 4.42
CA VAL A 190 1.28 -5.65 4.93
C VAL A 190 0.78 -6.90 5.66
N TYR A 191 1.22 -8.10 5.24
CA TYR A 191 0.83 -9.37 5.88
C TYR A 191 1.81 -9.87 6.94
N THR A 192 2.97 -9.24 7.09
CA THR A 192 4.07 -9.80 7.91
C THR A 192 4.63 -8.83 8.93
N SER A 193 5.35 -7.81 8.48
CA SER A 193 6.16 -6.91 9.33
C SER A 193 5.46 -5.60 9.66
N HIS A 194 4.43 -5.25 8.88
CA HIS A 194 3.56 -4.09 9.05
C HIS A 194 4.29 -2.73 9.10
N THR A 195 5.54 -2.66 8.61
CA THR A 195 6.39 -1.47 8.73
C THR A 195 5.97 -0.40 7.73
N PHE A 196 5.58 -0.81 6.52
CA PHE A 196 5.18 0.05 5.41
C PHE A 196 3.68 0.03 5.13
N THR A 197 2.88 -0.62 5.99
CA THR A 197 1.41 -0.61 5.88
C THR A 197 0.82 0.80 5.80
N PRO A 198 1.31 1.82 6.54
CA PRO A 198 0.87 3.20 6.36
C PRO A 198 1.13 3.75 4.95
N LEU A 199 2.30 3.49 4.38
CA LEU A 199 2.67 3.93 3.03
C LEU A 199 1.82 3.22 1.97
N TRP A 200 1.56 1.93 2.17
CA TRP A 200 0.65 1.15 1.33
C TRP A 200 -0.79 1.67 1.40
N SER A 201 -1.26 2.02 2.60
CA SER A 201 -2.61 2.57 2.81
C SER A 201 -2.78 3.96 2.19
N LEU A 202 -1.71 4.74 2.12
CA LEU A 202 -1.67 5.99 1.34
C LEU A 202 -1.68 5.73 -0.17
N ALA A 203 -0.97 4.71 -0.64
CA ALA A 203 -0.83 4.41 -2.06
C ALA A 203 -2.17 4.09 -2.74
N VAL A 204 -3.06 3.35 -2.06
CA VAL A 204 -4.37 2.97 -2.60
C VAL A 204 -5.20 4.17 -3.09
N PRO A 205 -5.55 5.16 -2.23
CA PRO A 205 -6.31 6.32 -2.68
C PRO A 205 -5.46 7.28 -3.55
N MET A 206 -4.13 7.31 -3.40
CA MET A 206 -3.26 8.12 -4.26
C MET A 206 -3.27 7.63 -5.72
N ALA A 207 -3.39 6.32 -5.96
CA ALA A 207 -3.59 5.79 -7.31
C ALA A 207 -4.86 6.36 -7.96
N GLY A 208 -5.96 6.41 -7.20
CA GLY A 208 -7.22 7.02 -7.62
C GLY A 208 -7.08 8.51 -7.90
N ALA A 209 -6.47 9.27 -6.99
CA ALA A 209 -6.24 10.71 -7.17
C ALA A 209 -5.34 11.02 -8.37
N GLY A 210 -4.30 10.20 -8.60
CA GLY A 210 -3.43 10.28 -9.77
C GLY A 210 -4.20 10.06 -11.08
N LEU A 211 -5.05 9.03 -11.14
CA LEU A 211 -5.91 8.76 -12.31
C LEU A 211 -6.91 9.88 -12.57
N PHE A 212 -7.57 10.38 -11.51
CA PHE A 212 -8.46 11.53 -11.60
C PHE A 212 -7.73 12.76 -12.16
N SER A 213 -6.54 13.05 -11.64
CA SER A 213 -5.70 14.15 -12.14
C SER A 213 -5.32 13.95 -13.60
N LEU A 214 -4.99 12.72 -14.01
CA LEU A 214 -4.59 12.41 -15.39
C LEU A 214 -5.75 12.66 -16.38
N GLY A 215 -6.99 12.36 -15.97
CA GLY A 215 -8.19 12.56 -16.79
C GLY A 215 -8.43 14.01 -17.26
N PHE A 216 -7.88 14.98 -16.52
CA PHE A 216 -7.99 16.40 -16.89
C PHE A 216 -6.92 16.87 -17.88
N TYR A 217 -5.77 16.17 -17.95
CA TYR A 217 -4.61 16.60 -18.72
C TYR A 217 -4.35 15.79 -19.98
N PHE A 218 -4.75 14.51 -20.02
CA PHE A 218 -4.62 13.62 -21.16
C PHE A 218 -5.99 13.37 -21.82
N PRO A 219 -6.11 13.11 -23.15
CA PRO A 219 -5.09 13.17 -24.20
C PRO A 219 -4.78 14.60 -24.66
N ALA A 220 -5.78 15.48 -24.65
CA ALA A 220 -5.64 16.90 -24.89
C ALA A 220 -6.38 17.64 -23.76
N GLY A 221 -5.64 18.30 -22.86
CA GLY A 221 -6.21 18.81 -21.61
C GLY A 221 -7.49 19.64 -21.83
N VAL A 222 -8.55 19.34 -21.09
CA VAL A 222 -9.87 19.92 -21.33
C VAL A 222 -9.83 21.44 -21.09
N SER A 223 -10.41 22.21 -22.00
CA SER A 223 -10.31 23.68 -22.00
C SER A 223 -10.85 24.32 -20.71
N TRP A 224 -11.90 23.75 -20.12
CA TRP A 224 -12.45 24.19 -18.84
C TRP A 224 -11.62 23.73 -17.62
N ALA A 225 -10.99 22.56 -17.70
CA ALA A 225 -10.14 22.04 -16.64
C ALA A 225 -8.84 22.84 -16.49
N ARG A 226 -8.28 23.33 -17.61
CA ARG A 226 -7.16 24.30 -17.58
C ARG A 226 -7.50 25.59 -16.84
N ARG A 227 -8.77 25.99 -16.78
CA ARG A 227 -9.23 27.18 -16.05
C ARG A 227 -9.42 26.95 -14.55
N ARG A 228 -9.50 25.68 -14.10
CA ARG A 228 -9.74 25.31 -12.70
C ARG A 228 -8.75 24.25 -12.22
N PRO A 229 -7.43 24.56 -12.18
CA PRO A 229 -6.40 23.61 -11.77
C PRO A 229 -6.52 23.16 -10.31
N TRP A 230 -7.31 23.85 -9.48
CA TRP A 230 -7.58 23.44 -8.10
C TRP A 230 -8.47 22.18 -8.01
N LEU A 231 -9.22 21.82 -9.06
CA LEU A 231 -10.06 20.62 -9.04
C LEU A 231 -9.23 19.34 -8.93
N THR A 232 -8.03 19.31 -9.51
CA THR A 232 -7.15 18.13 -9.40
C THR A 232 -6.66 17.92 -7.97
N TRP A 233 -6.48 19.01 -7.21
CA TRP A 233 -6.14 18.95 -5.79
C TRP A 233 -7.24 18.36 -4.92
N ALA A 234 -8.52 18.48 -5.31
CA ALA A 234 -9.62 17.87 -4.56
C ALA A 234 -9.46 16.35 -4.46
N GLY A 235 -8.99 15.69 -5.52
CA GLY A 235 -8.69 14.26 -5.52
C GLY A 235 -7.58 13.91 -4.52
N TYR A 236 -6.47 14.67 -4.53
CA TYR A 236 -5.36 14.45 -3.60
C TYR A 236 -5.71 14.75 -2.15
N VAL A 237 -6.47 15.81 -1.87
CA VAL A 237 -6.95 16.13 -0.52
C VAL A 237 -7.86 15.01 -0.01
N THR A 238 -8.78 14.51 -0.83
CA THR A 238 -9.64 13.38 -0.47
C THR A 238 -8.79 12.13 -0.19
N ALA A 239 -7.78 11.86 -1.00
CA ALA A 239 -6.87 10.74 -0.78
C ALA A 239 -6.08 10.86 0.54
N LEU A 240 -5.62 12.06 0.89
CA LEU A 240 -4.94 12.32 2.16
C LEU A 240 -5.87 12.16 3.38
N LEU A 241 -7.13 12.58 3.27
CA LEU A 241 -8.12 12.38 4.34
C LEU A 241 -8.41 10.88 4.54
N LEU A 242 -8.55 10.11 3.46
CA LEU A 242 -8.72 8.65 3.52
C LEU A 242 -7.49 7.94 4.09
N ALA A 243 -6.29 8.39 3.72
CA ALA A 243 -5.04 7.88 4.27
C ALA A 243 -4.90 8.20 5.77
N ALA A 244 -5.28 9.42 6.20
CA ALA A 244 -5.29 9.80 7.62
C ALA A 244 -6.29 8.97 8.43
N TYR A 245 -7.50 8.75 7.90
CA TYR A 245 -8.47 7.85 8.52
C TYR A 245 -7.94 6.41 8.62
N SER A 246 -7.32 5.90 7.55
CA SER A 246 -6.67 4.58 7.55
C SER A 246 -5.56 4.49 8.59
N TYR A 247 -4.72 5.52 8.72
CA TYR A 247 -3.64 5.56 9.70
C TYR A 247 -4.18 5.41 11.14
N VAL A 248 -5.20 6.18 11.52
CA VAL A 248 -5.82 6.07 12.85
C VAL A 248 -6.43 4.69 13.07
N ALA A 249 -7.07 4.13 12.04
CA ALA A 249 -7.72 2.83 12.12
C ALA A 249 -6.74 1.64 12.22
N LEU A 250 -5.57 1.72 11.58
CA LEU A 250 -4.55 0.66 11.56
C LEU A 250 -3.97 0.33 12.94
N PHE A 251 -3.94 1.31 13.85
CA PHE A 251 -3.38 1.14 15.19
C PHE A 251 -4.46 1.00 16.27
N SER A 252 -5.73 0.84 15.89
CA SER A 252 -6.84 0.70 16.83
C SER A 252 -7.07 -0.75 17.26
N LEU A 253 -6.45 -1.17 18.36
CA LEU A 253 -6.68 -2.50 18.95
C LEU A 253 -8.08 -2.63 19.58
N ALA A 254 -8.70 -1.52 19.99
CA ALA A 254 -10.05 -1.50 20.54
C ALA A 254 -11.13 -1.79 19.48
N ASN A 255 -10.84 -1.44 18.22
CA ASN A 255 -11.74 -1.65 17.09
C ASN A 255 -10.96 -2.30 15.94
N PRO A 256 -10.57 -3.58 16.08
CA PRO A 256 -9.53 -4.19 15.27
C PRO A 256 -9.91 -4.36 13.79
N LEU A 257 -11.19 -4.25 13.44
CA LEU A 257 -11.68 -4.27 12.06
C LEU A 257 -11.90 -2.87 11.44
N ALA A 258 -11.60 -1.79 12.17
CA ALA A 258 -11.80 -0.42 11.65
C ALA A 258 -10.97 -0.15 10.39
N TYR A 259 -9.75 -0.69 10.32
CA TYR A 259 -8.88 -0.51 9.16
C TYR A 259 -9.49 -1.12 7.89
N VAL A 260 -10.23 -2.24 7.99
CA VAL A 260 -10.91 -2.88 6.86
C VAL A 260 -11.88 -1.91 6.21
N ARG A 261 -12.69 -1.20 7.01
CA ARG A 261 -13.61 -0.17 6.51
C ARG A 261 -12.84 1.00 5.87
N ALA A 262 -11.73 1.42 6.46
CA ALA A 262 -10.91 2.51 5.92
C ALA A 262 -10.32 2.15 4.54
N TRP A 263 -9.84 0.92 4.38
CA TRP A 263 -9.37 0.40 3.10
C TRP A 263 -10.50 0.25 2.09
N GLN A 264 -11.67 -0.25 2.48
CA GLN A 264 -12.84 -0.33 1.61
C GLN A 264 -13.24 1.04 1.05
N LEU A 265 -13.26 2.09 1.89
CA LEU A 265 -13.52 3.45 1.42
C LEU A 265 -12.44 3.94 0.44
N SER A 266 -11.18 3.57 0.67
CA SER A 266 -10.08 3.88 -0.24
C SER A 266 -10.21 3.16 -1.59
N TYR A 267 -10.66 1.90 -1.60
CA TYR A 267 -10.95 1.15 -2.82
C TYR A 267 -12.15 1.72 -3.58
N LEU A 268 -13.23 2.06 -2.87
CA LEU A 268 -14.40 2.69 -3.48
C LEU A 268 -14.05 4.04 -4.12
N PHE A 269 -13.24 4.85 -3.43
CA PHE A 269 -12.72 6.10 -3.99
C PHE A 269 -11.86 5.84 -5.23
N ALA A 270 -10.87 4.94 -5.13
CA ALA A 270 -9.99 4.63 -6.26
C ALA A 270 -10.76 4.11 -7.47
N GLY A 271 -11.67 3.15 -7.27
CA GLY A 271 -12.55 2.62 -8.32
C GLY A 271 -13.46 3.69 -8.92
N GLY A 272 -14.06 4.55 -8.10
CA GLY A 272 -14.83 5.70 -8.56
C GLY A 272 -14.01 6.66 -9.43
N MET A 273 -12.75 6.94 -9.06
CA MET A 273 -11.86 7.77 -9.86
C MET A 273 -11.46 7.10 -11.19
N VAL A 274 -11.37 5.75 -11.25
CA VAL A 274 -11.23 5.05 -12.54
C VAL A 274 -12.43 5.32 -13.44
N LEU A 275 -13.66 5.22 -12.92
CA LEU A 275 -14.87 5.48 -13.69
C LEU A 275 -14.92 6.94 -14.20
N VAL A 276 -14.56 7.90 -13.34
CA VAL A 276 -14.47 9.31 -13.74
C VAL A 276 -13.40 9.51 -14.82
N PHE A 277 -12.23 8.89 -14.67
CA PHE A 277 -11.17 8.94 -15.68
C PHE A 277 -11.67 8.40 -17.02
N LEU A 278 -12.29 7.21 -17.04
CA LEU A 278 -12.83 6.60 -18.26
C LEU A 278 -13.93 7.45 -18.88
N PHE A 279 -14.83 8.01 -18.06
CA PHE A 279 -15.86 8.95 -18.54
C PHE A 279 -15.23 10.16 -19.21
N LEU A 280 -14.25 10.80 -18.58
CA LEU A 280 -13.53 11.94 -19.15
C LEU A 280 -12.83 11.57 -20.46
N MET A 281 -12.14 10.41 -20.51
CA MET A 281 -11.50 9.93 -21.75
C MET A 281 -12.51 9.73 -22.88
N THR A 282 -13.65 9.07 -22.61
CA THR A 282 -14.69 8.82 -23.62
C THR A 282 -15.31 10.12 -24.10
N THR A 283 -15.67 11.04 -23.20
CA THR A 283 -16.24 12.34 -23.60
C THR A 283 -15.27 13.16 -24.45
N GLN A 284 -13.97 13.17 -24.10
CA GLN A 284 -12.95 13.88 -24.87
C GLN A 284 -12.75 13.26 -26.26
N ARG A 285 -12.75 11.94 -26.35
CA ARG A 285 -12.68 11.23 -27.63
C ARG A 285 -13.87 11.56 -28.54
N LEU A 286 -15.09 11.53 -27.99
CA LEU A 286 -16.30 11.86 -28.74
C LEU A 286 -16.33 13.32 -29.19
N GLN A 287 -15.74 14.24 -28.42
CA GLN A 287 -15.63 15.66 -28.79
C GLN A 287 -14.48 15.98 -29.75
N ALA A 288 -13.49 15.08 -29.87
CA ALA A 288 -12.34 15.26 -30.75
C ALA A 288 -12.67 14.98 -32.22
N GLU A 289 -13.77 14.28 -32.51
CA GLU A 289 -14.30 14.12 -33.87
C GLU A 289 -15.29 15.24 -34.20
N SER A 290 -14.78 16.35 -34.75
CA SER A 290 -15.41 17.05 -35.90
C SER A 290 -14.49 18.17 -36.43
N PRO A 291 -13.65 17.88 -37.43
CA PRO A 291 -13.36 18.80 -38.51
C PRO A 291 -13.95 18.21 -39.79
N ILE A 292 -15.22 18.56 -40.06
CA ILE A 292 -15.73 18.63 -41.44
C ILE A 292 -15.58 20.07 -41.91
#